data_AF-A0AA39KD70-F1
#
_entry.id   AF-A0AA39KD70-F1
#
_cell.length_a   1.000
_cell.length_b   1.000
_cell.length_c   1.000
_cell.angle_alpha   90.00
_cell.angle_beta   90.00
_cell.angle_gamma   90.00
#
_symmetry.space_group_name_H-M   'P 1'
#
loop_
_entity.id
_entity.type
_entity.pdbx_description
1 polymer ?
#
loop_
_entity_poly.entity_id
_entity_poly.type
_entity_poly.pdbx_seq_one_letter_code
_entity_poly.pdbx_strand_id
1 'polypeptide(L)'
;MPVSHRQIAPDYFRLQRLSLDLILEIFAWCAPLDLVILRSVSRNIKTILDQHGNRCWTRARSNLLRLPTVPSSLNRKYSEISLINYFFYSGCNKCLSCGRSVDDAFPSLTYMIYLCIDAGCYSHFMSNRQGYLFSYNPQERSFHKYKPILQFLYYDPSTVKKLYLVRQAKRELAWYKQIRSWGDDLMLHPLDLMTERKRTHRILQQHANKMQKWAAEYGRELVVVNKKNRAFLKTVTQSKRLDYLTTLRTPAMRRTLEEFNRRLTCLTLTVWRDIMTQVVKEYHEFRASKLNKRTSPQAINETH
;
A
#
# COMPACT_ATOMS: atom_id res chain seq x y z
N MET A 1 5.89 -51.96 -26.13
CA MET A 1 6.88 -51.22 -25.30
C MET A 1 6.22 -49.95 -24.78
N PRO A 2 6.17 -49.72 -23.46
CA PRO A 2 5.54 -48.53 -22.91
C PRO A 2 6.48 -47.32 -23.09
N VAL A 3 5.98 -46.30 -23.77
CA VAL A 3 6.66 -45.00 -23.89
C VAL A 3 6.57 -44.33 -22.53
N SER A 4 7.69 -44.34 -21.80
CA SER A 4 7.85 -43.60 -20.55
C SER A 4 7.80 -42.11 -20.87
N HIS A 5 6.64 -41.49 -20.65
CA HIS A 5 6.52 -40.04 -20.57
C HIS A 5 7.29 -39.56 -19.35
N ARG A 6 8.60 -39.31 -19.51
CA ARG A 6 9.36 -38.49 -18.57
C ARG A 6 8.67 -37.13 -18.51
N GLN A 7 7.94 -36.88 -17.43
CA GLN A 7 7.53 -35.54 -17.04
C GLN A 7 8.81 -34.72 -16.88
N ILE A 8 9.10 -33.87 -17.87
CA ILE A 8 10.09 -32.81 -17.72
C ILE A 8 9.51 -31.88 -16.66
N ALA A 9 9.98 -32.04 -15.42
CA ALA A 9 9.70 -31.06 -14.38
C ALA A 9 10.15 -29.69 -14.92
N PRO A 10 9.31 -28.65 -14.86
CA PRO A 10 9.69 -27.35 -15.37
C PRO A 10 10.97 -26.91 -14.65
N ASP A 11 12.03 -26.66 -15.41
CA ASP A 11 13.28 -26.13 -14.89
C ASP A 11 12.99 -24.80 -14.19
N TYR A 12 12.87 -24.85 -12.86
CA TYR A 12 12.59 -23.66 -12.07
C TYR A 12 13.76 -22.70 -12.22
N PHE A 13 13.48 -21.51 -12.75
CA PHE A 13 14.45 -20.44 -12.86
C PHE A 13 14.98 -20.06 -11.47
N ARG A 14 16.25 -20.37 -11.20
CA ARG A 14 16.88 -20.05 -9.91
C ARG A 14 17.41 -18.62 -9.96
N LEU A 15 16.70 -17.70 -9.31
CA LEU A 15 17.13 -16.30 -9.15
C LEU A 15 18.56 -16.17 -8.61
N GLN A 16 19.00 -17.13 -7.79
CA GLN A 16 20.35 -17.22 -7.21
C GLN A 16 21.47 -17.37 -8.25
N ARG A 17 21.16 -17.75 -9.49
CA ARG A 17 22.15 -17.87 -10.57
C ARG A 17 22.45 -16.54 -11.27
N LEU A 18 21.63 -15.52 -11.03
CA LEU A 18 21.86 -14.17 -11.58
C LEU A 18 22.86 -13.40 -10.71
N SER A 19 23.60 -12.49 -11.33
CA SER A 19 24.39 -11.50 -10.60
C SER A 19 23.48 -10.56 -9.81
N LEU A 20 24.02 -9.97 -8.74
CA LEU A 20 23.29 -9.00 -7.92
C LEU A 20 22.75 -7.84 -8.77
N ASP A 21 23.55 -7.33 -9.71
CA ASP A 21 23.15 -6.22 -10.58
C ASP A 21 21.97 -6.58 -11.48
N LEU A 22 21.95 -7.78 -12.04
CA LEU A 22 20.82 -8.26 -12.85
C LEU A 22 19.55 -8.42 -12.01
N ILE A 23 19.69 -8.94 -10.78
CA ILE A 23 18.55 -9.05 -9.84
C ILE A 23 17.99 -7.67 -9.53
N LEU A 24 18.84 -6.69 -9.22
CA LEU A 24 18.43 -5.33 -8.90
C LEU A 24 17.82 -4.62 -10.11
N GLU A 25 18.34 -4.83 -11.32
CA GLU A 25 17.75 -4.30 -12.55
C GLU A 25 16.36 -4.89 -12.79
N ILE A 26 16.18 -6.21 -12.67
CA ILE A 26 14.86 -6.85 -12.77
C ILE A 26 13.89 -6.26 -11.76
N PHE A 27 14.32 -6.15 -10.50
CA PHE A 27 13.50 -5.56 -9.43
C PHE A 27 13.19 -4.08 -9.72
N ALA A 28 14.08 -3.33 -10.35
CA ALA A 28 13.83 -1.92 -10.66
C ALA A 28 12.69 -1.71 -11.67
N TRP A 29 12.30 -2.73 -12.43
CA TRP A 29 11.13 -2.72 -13.33
C TRP A 29 9.79 -3.06 -12.64
N CYS A 30 9.85 -3.47 -11.37
CA CYS A 30 8.66 -3.75 -10.57
C CYS A 30 7.94 -2.46 -10.16
N ALA A 31 6.64 -2.58 -9.85
CA ALA A 31 5.95 -1.51 -9.13
C ALA A 31 6.39 -1.51 -7.64
N PRO A 32 6.23 -0.40 -6.90
CA PRO A 32 6.60 -0.33 -5.49
C PRO A 32 5.95 -1.43 -4.64
N LEU A 33 4.67 -1.74 -4.89
CA LEU A 33 3.96 -2.81 -4.20
C LEU A 33 4.56 -4.20 -4.48
N ASP A 34 5.01 -4.45 -5.70
CA ASP A 34 5.65 -5.73 -6.04
C ASP A 34 6.95 -5.92 -5.28
N LEU A 35 7.75 -4.86 -5.15
CA LEU A 35 8.98 -4.91 -4.35
C LEU A 35 8.69 -5.19 -2.88
N VAL A 36 7.63 -4.58 -2.34
CA VAL A 36 7.16 -4.86 -0.98
C VAL A 36 6.78 -6.33 -0.82
N ILE A 37 6.03 -6.89 -1.78
CA ILE A 37 5.65 -8.31 -1.78
C ILE A 37 6.91 -9.19 -1.89
N LEU A 38 7.79 -8.95 -2.86
CA LEU A 38 9.03 -9.70 -3.08
C LEU A 38 9.91 -9.73 -1.81
N ARG A 39 10.01 -8.58 -1.13
CA ARG A 39 10.72 -8.45 0.15
C ARG A 39 10.14 -9.33 1.26
N SER A 40 8.84 -9.63 1.21
CA SER A 40 8.16 -10.51 2.17
C SER A 40 8.28 -12.00 1.84
N VAL A 41 8.53 -12.35 0.56
CA VAL A 41 8.61 -13.75 0.10
C VAL A 41 9.85 -14.48 0.62
N SER A 42 10.99 -13.80 0.74
CA SER A 42 12.26 -14.43 1.13
C SER A 42 13.16 -13.52 1.95
N ARG A 43 13.81 -14.08 2.98
CA ARG A 43 14.84 -13.39 3.77
C ARG A 43 16.01 -12.91 2.89
N ASN A 44 16.38 -13.69 1.87
CA ASN A 44 17.48 -13.32 0.97
C ASN A 44 17.11 -12.10 0.11
N ILE A 45 15.90 -12.11 -0.47
CA ILE A 45 15.38 -10.96 -1.24
C ILE A 45 15.27 -9.73 -0.33
N LYS A 46 14.79 -9.92 0.91
CA LYS A 46 14.75 -8.86 1.90
C LYS A 46 16.11 -8.23 2.13
N THR A 47 17.14 -9.05 2.37
CA THR A 47 18.51 -8.57 2.59
C THR A 47 19.03 -7.81 1.37
N ILE A 48 18.83 -8.33 0.16
CA ILE A 48 19.23 -7.67 -1.09
C ILE A 48 18.58 -6.28 -1.22
N LEU A 49 17.25 -6.20 -1.05
CA LEU A 49 16.50 -4.94 -1.16
C LEU A 49 16.82 -3.95 -0.05
N ASP A 50 17.13 -4.42 1.16
CA ASP A 50 17.44 -3.58 2.31
C ASP A 50 18.86 -3.01 2.26
N GLN A 51 19.83 -3.78 1.74
CA GLN A 51 21.24 -3.39 1.68
C GLN A 51 21.60 -2.67 0.37
N HIS A 52 21.04 -3.12 -0.76
CA HIS A 52 21.44 -2.65 -2.10
C HIS A 52 20.30 -2.04 -2.91
N GLY A 53 19.05 -2.11 -2.40
CA GLY A 53 17.87 -1.75 -3.16
C GLY A 53 17.59 -0.26 -3.33
N ASN A 54 18.39 0.68 -2.81
CA ASN A 54 18.04 2.11 -2.82
C ASN A 54 17.69 2.63 -4.23
N ARG A 55 18.55 2.37 -5.22
CA ARG A 55 18.30 2.73 -6.63
C ARG A 55 17.08 2.00 -7.21
N CYS A 56 16.89 0.75 -6.80
CA CYS A 56 15.76 -0.09 -7.21
C CYS A 56 14.43 0.50 -6.72
N TRP A 57 14.34 0.93 -5.46
CA TRP A 57 13.15 1.58 -4.90
C TRP A 57 12.84 2.91 -5.59
N THR A 58 13.86 3.74 -5.82
CA THR A 58 13.69 5.02 -6.51
C THR A 58 13.16 4.82 -7.94
N ARG A 59 13.68 3.82 -8.66
CA ARG A 59 13.22 3.51 -10.03
C ARG A 59 11.84 2.84 -10.02
N ALA A 60 11.56 1.92 -9.10
CA ALA A 60 10.25 1.33 -8.94
C ALA A 60 9.17 2.39 -8.64
N ARG A 61 9.49 3.42 -7.83
CA ARG A 61 8.61 4.57 -7.62
C ARG A 61 8.25 5.27 -8.93
N SER A 62 9.22 5.45 -9.83
CA SER A 62 9.00 6.08 -11.13
C SER A 62 8.13 5.25 -12.08
N ASN A 63 8.00 3.94 -11.84
CA ASN A 63 7.07 3.08 -12.59
C ASN A 63 5.60 3.31 -12.21
N LEU A 64 5.33 4.13 -11.20
CA LEU A 64 3.99 4.46 -10.74
C LEU A 64 3.73 5.95 -10.97
N LEU A 65 2.68 6.26 -11.72
CA LEU A 65 2.42 7.60 -12.26
C LEU A 65 2.46 8.66 -11.15
N ARG A 66 3.41 9.60 -11.26
CA ARG A 66 3.52 10.81 -10.43
C ARG A 66 3.57 10.60 -8.92
N LEU A 67 3.96 9.41 -8.44
CA LEU A 67 4.12 9.13 -7.01
C LEU A 67 5.14 10.11 -6.39
N PRO A 68 4.74 10.94 -5.40
CA PRO A 68 5.61 11.95 -4.81
C PRO A 68 6.95 11.40 -4.33
N THR A 69 8.02 12.18 -4.55
CA THR A 69 9.35 11.84 -4.06
C THR A 69 9.43 11.96 -2.55
N VAL A 70 10.10 10.97 -1.94
CA VAL A 70 10.44 11.03 -0.52
C VAL A 70 11.36 12.22 -0.25
N PRO A 71 11.10 13.04 0.78
CA PRO A 71 11.97 14.17 1.07
C PRO A 71 13.36 13.71 1.49
N SER A 72 14.39 14.20 0.79
CA SER A 72 15.79 13.78 0.93
C SER A 72 16.45 14.17 2.26
N SER A 73 15.88 15.15 2.97
CA SER A 73 16.45 15.70 4.21
C SER A 73 16.01 14.96 5.48
N LEU A 74 15.28 13.86 5.36
CA LEU A 74 14.74 13.17 6.53
C LEU A 74 15.68 12.06 7.01
N ASN A 75 15.81 11.96 8.34
CA ASN A 75 16.59 10.94 9.04
C ASN A 75 16.22 9.51 8.57
N ARG A 76 17.07 8.49 8.81
CA ARG A 76 16.90 7.08 8.38
C ARG A 76 15.50 6.48 8.62
N LYS A 77 14.75 7.00 9.59
CA LYS A 77 13.35 6.64 9.89
C LYS A 77 12.36 6.90 8.74
N TYR A 78 12.68 7.78 7.79
CA TYR A 78 11.81 8.15 6.68
C TYR A 78 12.47 7.86 5.32
N SER A 79 13.15 6.72 5.21
CA SER A 79 13.68 6.24 3.94
C SER A 79 12.57 5.95 2.92
N GLU A 80 12.93 5.91 1.64
CA GLU A 80 12.01 5.53 0.55
C GLU A 80 11.35 4.17 0.81
N ILE A 81 12.13 3.21 1.32
CA ILE A 81 11.66 1.90 1.76
C ILE A 81 10.60 2.01 2.86
N SER A 82 10.83 2.84 3.87
CA SER A 82 9.93 2.98 5.02
C SER A 82 8.59 3.59 4.61
N LEU A 83 8.63 4.59 3.73
CA LEU A 83 7.42 5.21 3.18
C LEU A 83 6.69 4.26 2.24
N ILE A 84 7.37 3.62 1.29
CA ILE A 84 6.74 2.68 0.36
C ILE A 84 6.09 1.52 1.14
N ASN A 85 6.79 0.94 2.12
CA ASN A 85 6.18 -0.03 3.03
C ASN A 85 4.93 0.52 3.72
N TYR A 86 5.02 1.73 4.27
CA TYR A 86 3.90 2.35 4.95
C TYR A 86 2.71 2.64 4.02
N PHE A 87 2.91 2.81 2.72
CA PHE A 87 1.81 3.02 1.77
C PHE A 87 1.24 1.70 1.22
N PHE A 88 2.11 0.73 0.94
CA PHE A 88 1.78 -0.44 0.14
C PHE A 88 1.77 -1.76 0.92
N TYR A 89 2.21 -1.78 2.18
CA TYR A 89 2.20 -2.97 3.03
C TYR A 89 0.99 -3.01 3.98
N SER A 90 -0.21 -2.71 3.47
CA SER A 90 -1.44 -2.58 4.29
C SER A 90 -1.81 -3.88 5.02
N GLY A 91 -1.65 -5.05 4.40
CA GLY A 91 -2.10 -6.34 4.95
C GLY A 91 -1.39 -6.88 6.20
N CYS A 92 -0.41 -6.17 6.76
CA CYS A 92 0.20 -6.48 8.06
C CYS A 92 -0.09 -5.42 9.13
N ASN A 93 -0.77 -4.35 8.77
CA ASN A 93 -1.03 -3.24 9.68
C ASN A 93 -2.37 -3.42 10.38
N LYS A 94 -2.38 -3.08 11.67
CA LYS A 94 -3.58 -3.14 12.51
C LYS A 94 -4.27 -1.79 12.54
N CYS A 95 -5.59 -1.81 12.49
CA CYS A 95 -6.41 -0.62 12.66
C CYS A 95 -6.12 -0.05 14.06
N LEU A 96 -5.83 1.26 14.14
CA LEU A 96 -5.57 1.92 15.40
C LEU A 96 -6.75 1.79 16.38
N SER A 97 -7.98 1.83 15.86
CA SER A 97 -9.21 1.80 16.66
C SER A 97 -9.58 0.38 17.10
N CYS A 98 -9.69 -0.58 16.18
CA CYS A 98 -10.21 -1.92 16.48
C CYS A 98 -9.15 -3.03 16.52
N GLY A 99 -7.90 -2.75 16.14
CA GLY A 99 -6.80 -3.73 16.14
C GLY A 99 -6.86 -4.81 15.05
N ARG A 100 -7.94 -4.86 14.24
CA ARG A 100 -8.06 -5.80 13.12
C ARG A 100 -7.04 -5.51 12.02
N SER A 101 -6.63 -6.53 11.27
CA SER A 101 -5.81 -6.34 10.08
C SER A 101 -6.53 -5.44 9.09
N VAL A 102 -5.77 -4.58 8.42
CA VAL A 102 -6.29 -3.56 7.53
C VAL A 102 -5.86 -3.88 6.11
N ASP A 103 -6.64 -4.69 5.43
CA ASP A 103 -6.43 -4.92 4.01
C ASP A 103 -6.90 -3.69 3.22
N ASP A 104 -6.08 -3.22 2.29
CA ASP A 104 -6.39 -2.15 1.34
C ASP A 104 -6.81 -0.77 1.90
N ALA A 105 -6.66 -0.49 3.20
CA ALA A 105 -6.96 0.87 3.66
C ALA A 105 -5.79 1.84 3.42
N PHE A 106 -6.16 3.01 2.91
CA PHE A 106 -5.27 4.16 2.87
C PHE A 106 -5.02 4.64 4.29
N PRO A 107 -3.76 4.73 4.70
CA PRO A 107 -3.48 5.08 6.07
C PRO A 107 -3.61 6.60 6.25
N SER A 108 -3.85 7.07 7.47
CA SER A 108 -3.83 8.50 7.76
C SER A 108 -2.40 9.00 7.55
N LEU A 109 -2.20 9.73 6.45
CA LEU A 109 -0.88 10.18 6.01
C LEU A 109 -0.28 11.21 6.96
N THR A 110 -1.14 11.98 7.62
CA THR A 110 -0.76 12.94 8.64
C THR A 110 -0.15 12.28 9.87
N TYR A 111 -0.79 11.24 10.35
CA TYR A 111 -0.49 10.64 11.65
C TYR A 111 0.36 9.38 11.56
N MET A 112 0.59 8.91 10.33
CA MET A 112 1.24 7.64 10.06
C MET A 112 0.56 6.44 10.74
N ILE A 113 -0.78 6.38 10.72
CA ILE A 113 -1.59 5.30 11.32
C ILE A 113 -2.53 4.66 10.30
N TYR A 114 -2.95 3.42 10.55
CA TYR A 114 -3.96 2.74 9.74
C TYR A 114 -5.33 2.77 10.42
N LEU A 115 -6.37 3.03 9.64
CA LEU A 115 -7.77 2.88 10.03
C LEU A 115 -8.44 1.98 9.01
N CYS A 116 -9.24 1.00 9.46
CA CYS A 116 -10.00 0.18 8.52
C CYS A 116 -11.17 0.98 7.93
N ILE A 117 -11.77 0.44 6.87
CA ILE A 117 -12.91 1.04 6.16
C ILE A 117 -14.19 1.13 7.00
N ASP A 118 -14.21 0.52 8.18
CA ASP A 118 -15.35 0.56 9.08
C ASP A 118 -15.60 2.00 9.56
N ALA A 119 -16.78 2.54 9.22
CA ALA A 119 -17.16 3.91 9.57
C ALA A 119 -17.20 4.13 11.09
N GLY A 120 -17.48 3.07 11.86
CA GLY A 120 -17.39 3.09 13.32
C GLY A 120 -15.96 3.32 13.80
N CYS A 121 -14.96 2.65 13.21
CA CYS A 121 -13.55 2.83 13.54
C CYS A 121 -13.03 4.24 13.22
N TYR A 122 -13.44 4.82 12.08
CA TYR A 122 -13.11 6.21 11.76
C TYR A 122 -13.78 7.19 12.72
N SER A 123 -15.09 7.04 12.95
CA SER A 123 -15.84 7.89 13.88
C SER A 123 -15.29 7.80 15.30
N HIS A 124 -14.91 6.60 15.72
CA HIS A 124 -14.27 6.32 17.00
C HIS A 124 -12.91 6.99 17.13
N PHE A 125 -12.08 6.92 16.09
CA PHE A 125 -10.79 7.63 16.02
C PHE A 125 -10.97 9.15 16.11
N MET A 126 -11.94 9.69 15.38
CA MET A 126 -12.26 11.12 15.37
C MET A 126 -12.96 11.58 16.65
N SER A 127 -13.46 10.64 17.48
CA SER A 127 -14.15 10.98 18.70
C SER A 127 -13.18 11.44 19.80
N ASN A 128 -13.49 12.56 20.44
CA ASN A 128 -12.78 13.01 21.64
C ASN A 128 -12.93 12.04 22.83
N ARG A 129 -13.91 11.11 22.78
CA ARG A 129 -14.27 10.21 23.89
C ARG A 129 -13.17 9.21 24.26
N GLN A 130 -12.36 8.79 23.31
CA GLN A 130 -11.28 7.83 23.54
C GLN A 130 -9.93 8.50 23.84
N GLY A 131 -9.86 9.83 23.73
CA GLY A 131 -8.61 10.56 23.93
C GLY A 131 -7.51 10.14 22.97
N TYR A 132 -7.85 9.70 21.74
CA TYR A 132 -6.87 9.52 20.68
C TYR A 132 -6.40 10.85 20.13
N LEU A 133 -7.34 11.77 19.96
CA LEU A 133 -7.11 13.12 19.47
C LEU A 133 -7.51 14.16 20.52
N PHE A 134 -6.90 15.34 20.43
CA PHE A 134 -7.34 16.56 21.09
C PHE A 134 -7.20 17.73 20.14
N SER A 135 -7.95 18.80 20.34
CA SER A 135 -7.99 19.91 19.40
C SER A 135 -7.22 21.14 19.88
N TYR A 136 -6.90 22.04 18.95
CA TYR A 136 -6.47 23.41 19.26
C TYR A 136 -7.68 24.25 19.71
N ASN A 137 -8.30 23.89 20.83
CA ASN A 137 -9.37 24.66 21.45
C ASN A 137 -8.86 25.22 22.77
N PRO A 138 -8.68 26.55 22.91
CA PRO A 138 -8.18 27.16 24.13
C PRO A 138 -9.00 26.82 25.39
N GLN A 139 -10.28 26.47 25.23
CA GLN A 139 -11.17 26.10 26.34
C GLN A 139 -10.96 24.64 26.82
N GLU A 140 -10.28 23.79 26.05
CA GLU A 140 -10.05 22.40 26.42
C GLU A 140 -8.88 22.28 27.42
N ARG A 141 -9.06 21.49 28.50
CA ARG A 141 -7.97 21.20 29.46
C ARG A 141 -6.72 20.63 28.79
N SER A 142 -6.89 19.83 27.72
CA SER A 142 -5.78 19.27 26.93
C SER A 142 -4.95 20.35 26.26
N PHE A 143 -5.55 21.47 25.83
CA PHE A 143 -4.80 22.58 25.24
C PHE A 143 -3.79 23.15 26.23
N HIS A 144 -4.23 23.50 27.44
CA HIS A 144 -3.35 24.02 28.48
C HIS A 144 -2.26 23.02 28.86
N LYS A 145 -2.62 21.73 28.99
CA LYS A 145 -1.69 20.66 29.31
C LYS A 145 -0.55 20.51 28.29
N TYR A 146 -0.84 20.66 27.00
CA TYR A 146 0.13 20.46 25.92
C TYR A 146 0.61 21.76 25.26
N LYS A 147 0.15 22.94 25.71
CA LYS A 147 0.48 24.26 25.15
C LYS A 147 1.96 24.44 24.80
N PRO A 148 2.93 24.04 25.65
CA PRO A 148 4.35 24.25 25.36
C PRO A 148 4.85 23.50 24.11
N ILE A 149 4.19 22.41 23.73
CA ILE A 149 4.63 21.52 22.67
C ILE A 149 3.72 21.49 21.43
N LEU A 150 2.58 22.20 21.45
CA LEU A 150 1.58 22.15 20.37
C LEU A 150 2.16 22.43 18.98
N GLN A 151 3.11 23.35 18.89
CA GLN A 151 3.78 23.72 17.64
C GLN A 151 4.69 22.62 17.06
N PHE A 152 4.96 21.55 17.81
CA PHE A 152 5.82 20.43 17.42
C PHE A 152 5.06 19.15 17.09
N LEU A 153 3.74 19.14 17.28
CA LEU A 153 2.90 17.95 17.09
C LEU A 153 2.33 17.87 15.67
N TYR A 154 2.11 16.64 15.19
CA TYR A 154 1.39 16.43 13.93
C TYR A 154 -0.08 16.83 14.08
N TYR A 155 -0.60 17.57 13.10
CA TYR A 155 -2.01 17.95 13.07
C TYR A 155 -2.71 17.59 11.76
N ASP A 156 -3.98 17.22 11.86
CA ASP A 156 -4.83 16.89 10.70
C ASP A 156 -5.16 18.14 9.88
N PRO A 157 -4.67 18.25 8.63
CA PRO A 157 -4.96 19.39 7.77
C PRO A 157 -6.39 19.36 7.22
N SER A 158 -7.10 18.23 7.27
CA SER A 158 -8.45 18.07 6.71
C SER A 158 -9.55 18.62 7.62
N THR A 159 -9.19 19.10 8.81
CA THR A 159 -10.13 19.49 9.85
C THR A 159 -10.09 21.00 10.09
N VAL A 160 -11.27 21.62 10.24
CA VAL A 160 -11.40 23.06 10.56
C VAL A 160 -10.69 23.39 11.89
N LYS A 161 -10.66 22.42 12.82
CA LYS A 161 -9.92 22.50 14.07
C LYS A 161 -8.70 21.61 13.99
N LYS A 162 -7.49 22.16 14.21
CA LYS A 162 -6.25 21.36 14.25
C LYS A 162 -6.36 20.25 15.31
N LEU A 163 -6.39 19.00 14.89
CA LEU A 163 -6.43 17.82 15.76
C LEU A 163 -5.02 17.25 15.97
N TYR A 164 -4.70 16.77 17.16
CA TYR A 164 -3.37 16.24 17.52
C TYR A 164 -3.48 14.87 18.19
N LEU A 165 -2.53 13.96 17.91
CA LEU A 165 -2.47 12.67 18.59
C LEU A 165 -2.03 12.81 20.05
N VAL A 166 -2.84 12.31 20.98
CA VAL A 166 -2.56 12.34 22.42
C VAL A 166 -1.32 11.52 22.77
N ARG A 167 -1.13 10.33 22.18
CA ARG A 167 0.04 9.49 22.46
C ARG A 167 1.34 10.17 22.05
N GLN A 168 1.33 10.87 20.91
CA GLN A 168 2.47 11.67 20.48
C GLN A 168 2.69 12.85 21.43
N ALA A 169 1.63 13.60 21.75
CA ALA A 169 1.70 14.72 22.68
C ALA A 169 2.29 14.35 24.05
N LYS A 170 1.91 13.19 24.60
CA LYS A 170 2.51 12.68 25.84
C LYS A 170 4.02 12.47 25.72
N ARG A 171 4.48 11.85 24.63
CA ARG A 171 5.92 11.59 24.40
C ARG A 171 6.70 12.88 24.22
N GLU A 172 6.18 13.80 23.41
CA GLU A 172 6.82 15.09 23.17
C GLU A 172 6.86 15.95 24.44
N LEU A 173 5.82 15.87 25.28
CA LEU A 173 5.78 16.63 26.53
C LEU A 173 6.80 16.08 27.53
N ALA A 174 6.95 14.75 27.60
CA ALA A 174 7.96 14.12 28.43
C ALA A 174 9.38 14.52 27.99
N TRP A 175 9.64 14.47 26.67
CA TRP A 175 10.92 14.90 26.10
C TRP A 175 11.19 16.39 26.36
N TYR A 176 10.21 17.26 26.15
CA TYR A 176 10.32 18.68 26.43
C TYR A 176 10.65 18.97 27.91
N LYS A 177 9.99 18.27 28.84
CA LYS A 177 10.28 18.37 30.27
C LYS A 177 11.70 17.92 30.61
N GLN A 178 12.17 16.83 29.98
CA GLN A 178 13.54 16.34 30.16
C GLN A 178 14.58 17.37 29.70
N ILE A 179 14.39 17.97 28.52
CA ILE A 179 15.27 19.04 28.05
C ILE A 179 15.30 20.21 29.01
N ARG A 180 14.13 20.64 29.50
CA ARG A 180 14.05 21.76 30.45
C ARG A 180 14.76 21.46 31.77
N SER A 181 14.87 20.19 32.16
CA SER A 181 15.58 19.79 33.39
C SER A 181 17.11 19.83 33.28
N TRP A 182 17.69 20.01 32.09
CA TRP A 182 19.14 20.03 31.88
C TRP A 182 19.82 21.38 32.16
N GLY A 183 19.07 22.41 32.58
CA GLY A 183 19.61 23.72 32.95
C GLY A 183 20.03 24.61 31.76
N ASP A 184 20.28 25.90 32.04
CA ASP A 184 20.54 26.93 31.04
C ASP A 184 21.95 26.85 30.38
N ASP A 185 22.89 26.10 30.96
CA ASP A 185 24.30 26.03 30.52
C ASP A 185 24.54 25.31 29.18
N LEU A 186 23.53 24.62 28.62
CA LEU A 186 23.60 23.90 27.34
C LEU A 186 22.60 24.42 26.28
N MET A 187 22.05 25.63 26.47
CA MET A 187 20.89 26.18 25.74
C MET A 187 21.04 26.38 24.22
N LEU A 188 22.25 26.28 23.66
CA LEU A 188 22.44 26.30 22.20
C LEU A 188 21.86 25.03 21.53
N HIS A 189 21.90 23.88 22.20
CA HIS A 189 21.49 22.61 21.62
C HIS A 189 19.95 22.38 21.56
N PRO A 190 19.15 22.78 22.56
CA PRO A 190 17.69 22.62 22.54
C PRO A 190 16.95 23.44 21.49
N LEU A 191 17.35 24.69 21.25
CA LEU A 191 16.67 25.57 20.29
C LEU A 191 16.90 25.10 18.85
N ASP A 192 18.12 24.65 18.54
CA ASP A 192 18.47 24.07 17.24
C ASP A 192 17.72 22.75 17.01
N LEU A 193 17.66 21.87 18.02
CA LEU A 193 16.85 20.65 17.98
C LEU A 193 15.36 20.94 17.72
N MET A 194 14.81 21.97 18.36
CA MET A 194 13.41 22.37 18.18
C MET A 194 13.18 22.96 16.78
N THR A 195 14.13 23.73 16.26
CA THR A 195 14.06 24.33 14.93
C THR A 195 14.13 23.26 13.84
N GLU A 196 15.05 22.31 13.95
CA GLU A 196 15.18 21.21 13.01
C GLU A 196 13.95 20.28 13.04
N ARG A 197 13.36 20.05 14.22
CA ARG A 197 12.08 19.33 14.32
C ARG A 197 10.94 20.07 13.65
N LYS A 198 10.81 21.38 13.86
CA LYS A 198 9.81 22.21 13.16
C LYS A 198 9.99 22.12 11.65
N ARG A 199 11.23 22.18 11.16
CA ARG A 199 11.57 22.02 9.75
C ARG A 199 11.15 20.66 9.22
N THR A 200 11.59 19.59 9.89
CA THR A 200 11.23 18.19 9.57
C THR A 200 9.71 18.00 9.53
N HIS A 201 9.00 18.53 10.52
CA HIS A 201 7.54 18.45 10.60
C HIS A 201 6.86 19.14 9.41
N ARG A 202 7.29 20.35 9.04
CA ARG A 202 6.78 21.07 7.87
C ARG A 202 7.01 20.27 6.58
N ILE A 203 8.18 19.67 6.41
CA ILE A 203 8.52 18.85 5.24
C ILE A 203 7.62 17.61 5.16
N LEU A 204 7.44 16.90 6.27
CA LEU A 204 6.56 15.74 6.34
C LEU A 204 5.10 16.11 6.07
N GLN A 205 4.64 17.24 6.58
CA GLN A 205 3.30 17.74 6.33
C GLN A 205 3.09 18.08 4.84
N GLN A 206 4.03 18.78 4.23
CA GLN A 206 3.98 19.08 2.80
C GLN A 206 3.97 17.79 1.97
N HIS A 207 4.77 16.80 2.34
CA HIS A 207 4.79 15.50 1.68
C HIS A 207 3.46 14.75 1.86
N ALA A 208 2.88 14.71 3.06
CA ALA A 208 1.58 14.10 3.31
C ALA A 208 0.48 14.72 2.44
N ASN A 209 0.47 16.06 2.30
CA ASN A 209 -0.46 16.76 1.42
C ASN A 209 -0.27 16.39 -0.06
N LYS A 210 1.00 16.27 -0.52
CA LYS A 210 1.31 15.81 -1.88
C LYS A 210 0.81 14.39 -2.11
N MET A 211 1.06 13.49 -1.15
CA MET A 211 0.61 12.10 -1.21
C MET A 211 -0.91 11.98 -1.23
N GLN A 212 -1.63 12.80 -0.44
CA GLN A 212 -3.09 12.81 -0.45
C GLN A 212 -3.66 13.26 -1.80
N LYS A 213 -3.12 14.35 -2.36
CA LYS A 213 -3.51 14.84 -3.70
C LYS A 213 -3.24 13.78 -4.76
N TRP A 214 -2.05 13.18 -4.72
CA TRP A 214 -1.66 12.11 -5.62
C TRP A 214 -2.59 10.90 -5.51
N ALA A 215 -2.91 10.42 -4.31
CA ALA A 215 -3.78 9.27 -4.10
C ALA A 215 -5.19 9.51 -4.68
N ALA A 216 -5.72 10.73 -4.52
CA ALA A 216 -7.00 11.11 -5.11
C ALA A 216 -6.95 11.16 -6.65
N GLU A 217 -5.87 11.67 -7.24
CA GLU A 217 -5.65 11.68 -8.70
C GLU A 217 -5.51 10.25 -9.24
N TYR A 218 -4.63 9.46 -8.64
CA TYR A 218 -4.42 8.06 -8.99
C TYR A 218 -5.72 7.25 -8.93
N GLY A 219 -6.54 7.44 -7.89
CA GLY A 219 -7.84 6.77 -7.77
C GLY A 219 -8.80 7.13 -8.91
N ARG A 220 -8.82 8.38 -9.37
CA ARG A 220 -9.64 8.79 -10.54
C ARG A 220 -9.14 8.14 -11.84
N GLU A 221 -7.83 8.19 -12.07
CA GLU A 221 -7.21 7.59 -13.26
C GLU A 221 -7.41 6.07 -13.30
N LEU A 222 -7.33 5.41 -12.15
CA LEU A 222 -7.57 3.98 -12.00
C LEU A 222 -8.97 3.60 -12.49
N VAL A 223 -9.99 4.38 -12.14
CA VAL A 223 -11.37 4.17 -12.60
C VAL A 223 -11.47 4.32 -14.13
N VAL A 224 -10.84 5.36 -14.68
CA VAL A 224 -10.82 5.62 -16.14
C VAL A 224 -10.14 4.47 -16.89
N VAL A 225 -8.96 4.05 -16.46
CA VAL A 225 -8.20 2.95 -17.08
C VAL A 225 -8.96 1.63 -16.96
N ASN A 226 -9.53 1.32 -15.80
CA ASN A 226 -10.35 0.11 -15.61
C ASN A 226 -11.56 0.10 -16.56
N LYS A 227 -12.21 1.25 -16.79
CA LYS A 227 -13.30 1.37 -17.77
C LYS A 227 -12.82 1.08 -19.20
N LYS A 228 -11.68 1.66 -19.59
CA LYS A 228 -11.05 1.43 -20.92
C LYS A 228 -10.67 -0.04 -21.10
N ASN A 229 -10.00 -0.63 -20.12
CA ASN A 229 -9.60 -2.04 -20.12
C ASN A 229 -10.81 -2.97 -20.22
N ARG A 230 -11.88 -2.69 -19.47
CA ARG A 230 -13.12 -3.47 -19.56
C ARG A 230 -13.81 -3.36 -20.92
N ALA A 231 -13.81 -2.18 -21.54
CA ALA A 231 -14.36 -1.98 -22.88
C ALA A 231 -13.54 -2.76 -23.92
N PHE A 232 -12.22 -2.65 -23.88
CA PHE A 232 -11.32 -3.45 -24.72
C PHE A 232 -11.58 -4.96 -24.59
N LEU A 233 -11.70 -5.45 -23.35
CA LEU A 233 -11.95 -6.86 -23.06
C LEU A 233 -13.30 -7.35 -23.62
N LYS A 234 -14.35 -6.53 -23.57
CA LYS A 234 -15.64 -6.87 -24.20
C LYS A 234 -15.48 -7.10 -25.71
N THR A 235 -14.77 -6.21 -26.40
CA THR A 235 -14.54 -6.33 -27.84
C THR A 235 -13.77 -7.59 -28.20
N VAL A 236 -12.66 -7.88 -27.51
CA VAL A 236 -11.82 -9.04 -27.84
C VAL A 236 -12.43 -10.38 -27.43
N THR A 237 -13.27 -10.41 -26.40
CA THR A 237 -14.02 -11.62 -26.01
C THR A 237 -15.16 -11.91 -26.98
N GLN A 238 -15.87 -10.86 -27.43
CA GLN A 238 -16.92 -10.99 -28.45
C GLN A 238 -16.37 -11.52 -29.77
N SER A 239 -15.22 -11.02 -30.24
CA SER A 239 -14.59 -11.51 -31.48
C SER A 239 -14.16 -12.98 -31.41
N LYS A 240 -13.96 -13.50 -30.19
CA LYS A 240 -13.61 -14.90 -29.91
C LYS A 240 -14.81 -15.76 -29.47
N ARG A 241 -16.02 -15.19 -29.49
CA ARG A 241 -17.27 -15.86 -29.06
C ARG A 241 -17.17 -16.43 -27.63
N LEU A 242 -16.42 -15.76 -26.75
CA LEU A 242 -16.32 -16.11 -25.35
C LEU A 242 -17.33 -15.32 -24.53
N ASP A 243 -17.93 -15.95 -23.51
CA ASP A 243 -18.75 -15.23 -22.54
C ASP A 243 -17.87 -14.27 -21.73
N TYR A 244 -18.21 -12.98 -21.78
CA TYR A 244 -17.42 -11.91 -21.14
C TYR A 244 -17.32 -12.11 -19.62
N LEU A 245 -18.44 -12.41 -18.96
CA LEU A 245 -18.48 -12.53 -17.50
C LEU A 245 -17.70 -13.74 -16.99
N THR A 246 -17.75 -14.85 -17.71
CA THR A 246 -16.96 -16.05 -17.40
C THR A 246 -15.48 -15.81 -17.68
N THR A 247 -15.15 -15.13 -18.78
CA THR A 247 -13.75 -14.77 -19.10
C THR A 247 -13.15 -13.87 -18.02
N LEU A 248 -13.88 -12.88 -17.52
CA LEU A 248 -13.41 -12.02 -16.41
C LEU A 248 -13.13 -12.78 -15.11
N ARG A 249 -13.68 -13.98 -14.94
CA ARG A 249 -13.48 -14.80 -13.73
C ARG A 249 -12.26 -15.72 -13.84
N THR A 250 -11.64 -15.83 -15.01
CA THR A 250 -10.45 -16.68 -15.15
C THR A 250 -9.27 -16.08 -14.40
N PRO A 251 -8.45 -16.89 -13.69
CA PRO A 251 -7.30 -16.40 -12.94
C PRO A 251 -6.30 -15.57 -13.76
N ALA A 252 -6.02 -15.96 -15.01
CA ALA A 252 -5.15 -15.21 -15.89
C ALA A 252 -5.74 -13.82 -16.20
N MET A 253 -7.01 -13.75 -16.58
CA MET A 253 -7.66 -12.47 -16.90
C MET A 253 -7.74 -11.55 -15.68
N ARG A 254 -8.10 -12.08 -14.51
CA ARG A 254 -8.15 -11.30 -13.27
C ARG A 254 -6.80 -10.69 -12.94
N ARG A 255 -5.73 -11.51 -12.92
CA ARG A 255 -4.37 -11.03 -12.61
C ARG A 255 -3.91 -9.98 -13.61
N THR A 256 -4.14 -10.20 -14.92
CA THR A 256 -3.76 -9.22 -15.94
C THR A 256 -4.53 -7.90 -15.77
N LEU A 257 -5.84 -7.96 -15.53
CA LEU A 257 -6.65 -6.76 -15.35
C LEU A 257 -6.26 -5.99 -14.09
N GLU A 258 -6.06 -6.70 -12.97
CA GLU A 258 -5.59 -6.13 -11.70
C GLU A 258 -4.24 -5.43 -11.91
N GLU A 259 -3.29 -6.08 -12.59
CA GLU A 259 -1.95 -5.53 -12.83
C GLU A 259 -1.96 -4.28 -13.72
N PHE A 260 -2.63 -4.34 -14.86
CA PHE A 260 -2.67 -3.22 -15.81
C PHE A 260 -3.42 -2.03 -15.23
N ASN A 261 -4.51 -2.27 -14.50
CA ASN A 261 -5.22 -1.20 -13.80
C ASN A 261 -4.32 -0.55 -12.76
N ARG A 262 -3.63 -1.34 -11.93
CA ARG A 262 -2.71 -0.82 -10.91
C ARG A 262 -1.57 0.01 -11.50
N ARG A 263 -1.08 -0.33 -12.70
CA ARG A 263 -0.07 0.46 -13.41
C ARG A 263 -0.63 1.65 -14.21
N LEU A 264 -1.96 1.84 -14.21
CA LEU A 264 -2.67 2.80 -15.07
C LEU A 264 -2.38 2.58 -16.57
N THR A 265 -2.14 1.34 -16.97
CA THR A 265 -1.83 0.96 -18.34
C THR A 265 -3.05 0.38 -19.04
N CYS A 266 -3.27 0.78 -20.29
CA CYS A 266 -4.32 0.18 -21.11
C CYS A 266 -3.88 -1.17 -21.69
N LEU A 267 -4.78 -2.14 -21.70
CA LEU A 267 -4.59 -3.41 -22.37
C LEU A 267 -4.51 -3.20 -23.89
N THR A 268 -3.66 -3.99 -24.54
CA THR A 268 -3.44 -3.95 -25.98
C THR A 268 -3.72 -5.31 -26.62
N LEU A 269 -3.81 -5.34 -27.95
CA LEU A 269 -3.96 -6.60 -28.69
C LEU A 269 -2.78 -7.55 -28.48
N THR A 270 -1.56 -7.02 -28.30
CA THR A 270 -0.38 -7.83 -28.01
C THR A 270 -0.54 -8.57 -26.68
N VAL A 271 -0.87 -7.84 -25.60
CA VAL A 271 -1.11 -8.42 -24.28
C VAL A 271 -2.21 -9.48 -24.34
N TRP A 272 -3.29 -9.20 -25.06
CA TRP A 272 -4.38 -10.17 -25.26
C TRP A 272 -3.90 -11.45 -25.96
N ARG A 273 -3.10 -11.33 -27.04
CA ARG A 273 -2.54 -12.49 -27.76
C ARG A 273 -1.67 -13.33 -26.84
N ASP A 274 -0.85 -12.69 -26.01
CA ASP A 274 0.08 -13.37 -25.10
C ASP A 274 -0.67 -14.21 -24.04
N ILE A 275 -1.79 -13.71 -23.53
CA ILE A 275 -2.56 -14.40 -22.48
C ILE A 275 -3.71 -15.26 -23.00
N MET A 276 -4.13 -15.10 -24.26
CA MET A 276 -5.37 -15.69 -24.79
C MET A 276 -5.41 -17.20 -24.60
N THR A 277 -4.34 -17.91 -24.95
CA THR A 277 -4.30 -19.38 -24.87
C THR A 277 -4.60 -19.87 -23.45
N GLN A 278 -4.00 -19.23 -22.45
CA GLN A 278 -4.23 -19.56 -21.04
C GLN A 278 -5.66 -19.19 -20.61
N VAL A 279 -6.15 -18.02 -21.02
CA VAL A 279 -7.51 -17.56 -20.70
C VAL A 279 -8.57 -18.50 -21.28
N VAL A 280 -8.41 -18.95 -22.52
CA VAL A 280 -9.33 -19.89 -23.19
C VAL A 280 -9.33 -21.25 -22.50
N LYS A 281 -8.14 -21.76 -22.14
CA LYS A 281 -8.02 -23.00 -21.36
C LYS A 281 -8.77 -22.91 -20.04
N GLU A 282 -8.48 -21.90 -19.22
CA GLU A 282 -9.14 -21.65 -17.93
C GLU A 282 -10.66 -21.45 -18.07
N TYR A 283 -11.09 -20.80 -19.16
CA TYR A 283 -12.51 -20.59 -19.46
C TYR A 283 -13.24 -21.94 -19.68
N HIS A 284 -12.66 -22.86 -20.45
CA HIS A 284 -13.27 -24.16 -20.70
C HIS A 284 -13.28 -25.03 -19.44
N GLU A 285 -12.20 -25.03 -18.66
CA GLU A 285 -12.14 -25.70 -17.34
C GLU A 285 -13.24 -25.17 -16.40
N PHE A 286 -13.46 -23.85 -16.37
CA PHE A 286 -14.50 -23.23 -15.57
C PHE A 286 -15.92 -23.58 -16.06
N ARG A 287 -16.14 -23.70 -17.38
CA ARG A 287 -17.44 -24.16 -17.91
C ARG A 287 -17.68 -25.64 -17.59
N ALA A 288 -16.69 -26.50 -17.79
CA ALA A 288 -16.81 -27.93 -17.52
C ALA A 288 -17.14 -28.21 -16.04
N SER A 289 -16.45 -27.53 -15.12
CA SER A 289 -16.73 -27.66 -13.69
C SER A 289 -18.13 -27.19 -13.29
N LYS A 290 -18.69 -26.16 -13.95
CA LYS A 290 -20.09 -25.73 -13.73
C LYS A 290 -21.11 -26.74 -14.24
N LEU A 291 -20.85 -27.37 -15.38
CA LEU A 291 -21.72 -28.42 -15.94
C LEU A 291 -21.76 -29.63 -15.01
N ASN A 292 -20.59 -30.10 -14.54
CA ASN A 292 -20.50 -31.25 -13.63
C ASN A 292 -21.19 -31.01 -12.28
N LYS A 293 -21.22 -29.77 -11.78
CA LYS A 293 -21.97 -29.40 -10.57
C LYS A 293 -23.49 -29.39 -10.75
N ARG A 294 -23.98 -29.19 -11.98
CA ARG A 294 -25.42 -29.22 -12.28
C ARG A 294 -25.94 -30.63 -12.55
N THR A 295 -25.07 -31.54 -12.98
CA THR A 295 -25.42 -32.94 -13.26
C THR A 295 -25.17 -33.88 -12.09
N SER A 296 -24.55 -33.44 -10.99
CA SER A 296 -24.61 -34.18 -9.72
C SER A 296 -26.04 -34.13 -9.17
N PRO A 297 -26.75 -35.27 -9.07
CA PRO A 297 -28.01 -35.31 -8.35
C PRO A 297 -27.75 -34.83 -6.93
N GLN A 298 -28.56 -33.88 -6.45
CA GLN A 298 -28.69 -33.71 -5.00
C GLN A 298 -29.17 -35.05 -4.47
N ALA A 299 -28.27 -35.81 -3.83
CA ALA A 299 -28.66 -36.93 -3.02
C ALA A 299 -29.62 -36.36 -1.96
N ILE A 300 -30.90 -36.61 -2.17
CA ILE A 300 -31.95 -36.37 -1.20
C ILE A 300 -31.58 -37.26 -0.01
N ASN A 301 -31.02 -36.66 1.04
CA ASN A 301 -30.94 -37.30 2.35
C ASN A 301 -32.37 -37.32 2.91
N GLU A 302 -33.15 -38.31 2.49
CA GLU A 302 -34.26 -38.83 3.26
C GLU A 302 -33.69 -39.91 4.18
N THR A 303 -33.38 -39.51 5.41
CA THR A 303 -33.19 -40.45 6.53
C THR A 303 -34.25 -40.15 7.57
N HIS A 304 -35.01 -41.21 7.83
CA HIS A 304 -36.02 -41.45 8.86
C HIS A 304 -35.74 -40.82 10.23
#